data_AF-A0A529ZFG1-F1
#
_entry.id   AF-A0A529ZFG1-F1
#
_cell.length_a   1.000
_cell.length_b   1.000
_cell.length_c   1.000
_cell.angle_alpha   90.00
_cell.angle_beta   90.00
_cell.angle_gamma   90.00
#
_symmetry.space_group_name_H-M   'P 1'
#
loop_
_entity.id
_entity.type
_entity.pdbx_description
1 polymer ?
#
loop_
_entity_poly.entity_id
_entity_poly.type
_entity_poly.pdbx_seq_one_letter_code
_entity_poly.pdbx_strand_id
1 'polypeptide(L)' 'PTLRSLLVCGATSVLRRVKGNDKAPRWLVALLARRPFKVVAIALANKMARIIWALLTRGGTYRNTGAASGAAHA' A
#
# COMPACT_ATOMS: atom_id res chain seq x y z
N PRO A 1 -16.18 -8.21 -12.11
CA PRO A 1 -14.76 -7.99 -11.76
C PRO A 1 -14.44 -8.72 -10.45
N THR A 2 -13.34 -9.46 -10.35
CA THR A 2 -12.98 -10.19 -9.10
C THR A 2 -12.25 -9.27 -8.13
N LEU A 3 -12.30 -9.59 -6.82
CA LEU A 3 -11.62 -8.81 -5.77
C LEU A 3 -10.13 -8.62 -6.05
N ARG A 4 -9.46 -9.66 -6.55
CA ARG A 4 -8.04 -9.62 -6.94
C ARG A 4 -7.77 -8.55 -7.99
N SER A 5 -8.59 -8.47 -9.04
CA SER A 5 -8.42 -7.48 -10.11
C SER A 5 -8.60 -6.05 -9.59
N LEU A 6 -9.55 -5.82 -8.67
CA LEU A 6 -9.74 -4.51 -8.04
C LEU A 6 -8.53 -4.10 -7.19
N LEU A 7 -7.96 -5.03 -6.41
CA LEU A 7 -6.77 -4.75 -5.60
C LEU A 7 -5.55 -4.44 -6.47
N VAL A 8 -5.35 -5.15 -7.58
CA VAL A 8 -4.25 -4.88 -8.52
C VAL A 8 -4.44 -3.53 -9.22
N CYS A 9 -5.67 -3.18 -9.58
CA CYS A 9 -5.99 -1.87 -10.15
C CYS A 9 -5.68 -0.74 -9.15
N GLY A 10 -6.16 -0.85 -7.90
CA GLY A 10 -5.87 0.11 -6.84
C GLY A 10 -4.37 0.26 -6.54
N ALA A 11 -3.65 -0.86 -6.48
CA ALA A 11 -2.19 -0.85 -6.31
C ALA A 11 -1.48 -0.13 -7.47
N THR A 12 -1.93 -0.34 -8.71
CA THR A 12 -1.39 0.34 -9.89
C THR A 12 -1.59 1.85 -9.82
N SER A 13 -2.77 2.31 -9.39
CA SER A 13 -3.07 3.73 -9.21
C SER A 13 -2.18 4.37 -8.14
N VAL A 14 -1.95 3.67 -7.01
CA VAL A 14 -1.02 4.14 -5.95
C VAL A 14 0.41 4.25 -6.49
N LEU A 15 0.88 3.25 -7.23
CA LEU A 15 2.23 3.27 -7.79
C LEU A 15 2.43 4.39 -8.82
N ARG A 16 1.42 4.69 -9.63
CA ARG A 16 1.44 5.84 -10.53
C ARG A 16 1.58 7.16 -9.77
N ARG A 17 0.87 7.32 -8.64
CA ARG A 17 0.97 8.51 -7.78
C ARG A 17 2.33 8.65 -7.08
N VAL A 18 2.95 7.51 -6.76
CA VAL A 18 4.26 7.45 -6.09
C VAL A 18 5.41 7.80 -7.03
N LYS A 19 5.27 7.50 -8.32
CA LYS A 19 6.26 7.85 -9.35
C LYS A 19 6.25 9.37 -9.58
N GLY A 20 7.08 10.09 -8.83
CA GLY A 20 7.21 11.56 -8.89
C GLY A 20 6.70 12.31 -7.66
N ASN A 21 6.51 11.65 -6.51
CA ASN A 21 6.08 12.30 -5.28
C ASN A 21 7.05 12.01 -4.12
N ASP A 22 7.63 13.06 -3.53
CA ASP A 22 8.60 12.95 -2.43
C ASP A 22 7.99 12.43 -1.12
N LYS A 23 6.67 12.45 -0.99
CA LYS A 23 5.94 11.87 0.17
C LYS A 23 5.67 10.38 0.00
N ALA A 24 6.19 9.75 -1.05
CA ALA A 24 6.05 8.32 -1.23
C ALA A 24 6.76 7.53 -0.12
N PRO A 25 6.20 6.38 0.30
CA PRO A 25 6.88 5.53 1.25
C PRO A 25 8.23 5.05 0.68
N ARG A 26 9.32 5.32 1.40
CA ARG A 26 10.71 5.02 0.97
C ARG A 26 10.90 3.56 0.54
N TRP A 27 10.25 2.62 1.25
CA TRP A 27 10.31 1.20 0.91
C TRP A 27 9.73 0.88 -0.48
N LEU A 28 8.72 1.63 -0.93
CA LEU A 28 8.06 1.41 -2.21
C LEU A 28 8.89 1.97 -3.37
N VAL A 29 9.52 3.13 -3.15
CA VAL A 29 10.48 3.73 -4.09
C VAL A 29 11.68 2.81 -4.26
N ALA A 30 12.25 2.31 -3.16
CA ALA A 30 13.36 1.35 -3.19
C ALA A 30 12.97 0.04 -3.92
N LEU A 31 11.73 -0.41 -3.77
CA LEU A 31 11.25 -1.62 -4.44
C LEU A 31 11.06 -1.40 -5.95
N LEU A 32 10.53 -0.23 -6.35
CA LEU A 32 10.41 0.17 -7.76
C LEU A 32 11.78 0.32 -8.44
N ALA A 33 12.82 0.70 -7.71
CA ALA A 33 14.18 0.77 -8.24
C ALA A 33 14.78 -0.62 -8.54
N ARG A 34 14.32 -1.68 -7.86
CA ARG A 34 14.93 -3.02 -7.93
C ARG A 34 14.09 -4.06 -8.68
N ARG A 35 12.81 -3.78 -8.94
CA ARG A 35 11.84 -4.76 -9.45
C ARG A 35 10.92 -4.13 -10.50
N PRO A 36 10.47 -4.91 -11.50
CA PRO A 36 9.57 -4.41 -12.53
C PRO A 36 8.22 -3.98 -11.94
N PHE A 37 7.64 -2.93 -12.52
CA PHE A 37 6.44 -2.26 -12.02
C PHE A 37 5.27 -3.22 -11.70
N LYS A 38 4.99 -4.19 -12.60
CA LYS A 38 3.89 -5.14 -12.41
C LYS A 38 4.07 -6.04 -11.19
N VAL A 39 5.30 -6.45 -10.89
CA VAL A 39 5.62 -7.26 -9.70
C VAL A 39 5.40 -6.44 -8.44
N VAL A 40 5.81 -5.16 -8.46
CA VAL A 40 5.56 -4.24 -7.35
C VAL A 40 4.06 -4.01 -7.14
N ALA A 41 3.28 -3.88 -8.21
CA ALA A 41 1.81 -3.74 -8.14
C ALA A 41 1.16 -4.94 -7.46
N ILE A 42 1.57 -6.16 -7.83
CA ILE A 42 1.06 -7.40 -7.22
C ILE A 42 1.48 -7.48 -5.75
N ALA A 43 2.73 -7.14 -5.42
CA ALA A 43 3.20 -7.15 -4.03
C ALA A 43 2.41 -6.17 -3.16
N LEU A 44 2.15 -4.96 -3.67
CA LEU A 44 1.32 -3.97 -3.00
C LEU A 44 -0.13 -4.43 -2.84
N ALA A 45 -0.72 -5.04 -3.87
CA ALA A 45 -2.05 -5.63 -3.79
C ALA A 45 -2.12 -6.75 -2.74
N ASN A 46 -1.08 -7.59 -2.64
CA ASN A 46 -0.98 -8.63 -1.60
C ASN A 46 -0.91 -8.01 -0.20
N LYS A 47 -0.15 -6.92 -0.02
CA LYS A 47 -0.12 -6.17 1.24
C LYS A 47 -1.51 -5.64 1.62
N MET A 48 -2.22 -5.04 0.66
CA MET A 48 -3.60 -4.56 0.87
C MET A 48 -4.53 -5.71 1.25
N ALA A 49 -4.45 -6.86 0.57
CA ALA A 49 -5.23 -8.05 0.88
C ALA A 49 -4.98 -8.55 2.32
N ARG A 50 -3.72 -8.55 2.78
CA ARG A 50 -3.37 -8.94 4.16
C ARG A 50 -3.93 -7.97 5.20
N ILE A 51 -3.93 -6.66 4.91
CA ILE A 51 -4.54 -5.65 5.78
C ILE A 51 -6.05 -5.87 5.86
N ILE A 52 -6.71 -6.01 4.70
CA ILE A 52 -8.16 -6.27 4.63
C ILE A 52 -8.51 -7.54 5.39
N TRP A 53 -7.77 -8.63 5.18
CA TRP A 53 -7.97 -9.89 5.90
C TRP A 53 -7.80 -9.72 7.41
N ALA A 54 -6.78 -8.99 7.86
CA ALA A 54 -6.57 -8.75 9.29
C ALA A 54 -7.73 -7.94 9.90
N LEU A 55 -8.23 -6.92 9.19
CA LEU A 55 -9.39 -6.14 9.62
C LEU A 55 -10.66 -6.99 9.68
N LEU A 56 -10.89 -7.84 8.66
CA LEU A 56 -12.06 -8.70 8.60
C LEU A 56 -12.04 -9.82 9.65
N THR A 57 -10.86 -10.37 9.96
CA THR A 57 -10.74 -11.51 10.89
C THR A 57 -10.62 -11.10 12.35
N ARG A 58 -9.90 -10.02 12.65
CA ARG A 58 -9.63 -9.58 14.02
C ARG A 58 -10.54 -8.43 14.46
N GLY A 59 -11.29 -7.84 13.53
CA GLY A 59 -11.99 -6.59 13.76
C GLY A 59 -11.03 -5.40 13.94
N GLY A 60 -11.59 -4.20 14.08
CA GLY A 60 -10.85 -2.98 14.36
C GLY A 60 -10.90 -1.93 13.25
N THR A 61 -10.50 -0.72 13.60
CA THR A 61 -10.46 0.43 12.68
C THR A 61 -9.15 0.46 11.91
N TYR A 62 -9.22 0.67 10.59
CA TYR A 62 -8.02 0.92 9.78
C TYR A 62 -7.28 2.16 10.31
N ARG A 63 -6.03 1.99 10.74
CA ARG A 63 -5.17 3.08 11.20
C ARG A 63 -4.11 3.37 10.14
N ASN A 64 -4.07 4.61 9.67
CA ASN A 64 -2.96 5.07 8.83
C ASN A 64 -1.77 5.44 9.71
N THR A 65 -0.93 4.45 10.04
CA THR A 65 0.26 4.66 10.88
C THR A 65 1.29 5.62 10.24
N GLY A 66 1.16 5.95 8.95
CA GLY A 66 1.99 6.95 8.28
C GLY A 66 1.61 8.41 8.57
N ALA A 67 0.40 8.67 9.09
CA ALA A 67 -0.06 10.01 9.50
C ALA A 67 0.02 10.22 11.03
N ALA A 68 -0.05 9.14 11.81
CA ALA A 68 -0.16 9.18 13.26
C ALA A 68 1.18 9.36 14.02
N SER A 69 2.32 9.26 13.34
CA SER A 69 3.65 9.39 13.97
C SER A 69 4.06 10.84 14.31
N GLY A 70 3.17 11.83 14.16
CA GLY A 70 3.40 13.23 14.53
C GLY A 70 2.61 13.74 15.74
N ALA A 71 1.70 12.95 16.33
CA ALA A 71 0.76 13.45 17.35
C ALA A 71 0.87 12.76 18.74
N ALA A 72 1.80 11.80 18.92
CA ALA A 72 1.92 11.03 20.16
C ALA A 72 3.18 11.36 20.99
N HIS A 73 3.83 12.49 20.73
CA HIS A 73 4.90 13.05 21.55
C HIS A 73 4.59 14.54 21.83
N ALA A 74 3.62 14.79 22.70
CA ALA A 74 3.41 16.06 23.38
C ALA A 74 2.91 15.77 24.79
#